data_AF-A0A955YVB2-F1
#
_entry.id   AF-A0A955YVB2-F1
#
_cell.length_a   1.000
_cell.length_b   1.000
_cell.length_c   1.000
_cell.angle_alpha   90.00
_cell.angle_beta   90.00
_cell.angle_gamma   90.00
#
_symmetry.space_group_name_H-M   'P 1'
#
loop_
_entity.id
_entity.type
_entity.pdbx_description
1 polymer ?
#
loop_
_entity_poly.entity_id
_entity_poly.type
_entity_poly.pdbx_seq_one_letter_code
_entity_poly.pdbx_strand_id
1 'polypeptide(L)'
;MGRVSTPIFVGAAAACIAGCSLLVDTRGLGGGGEAPGAPDGSATTDGARPAPSTDGGAEASFAPPDSGPIDCAAPNTFCDDFDQGALGATWDDIERTHGDVKLSQEALSPPNALAAGVTPGTNTGDAALVKRFSPAPAAIHCELDFNLDSPVPVDIFQIRTVVGGKARYHYVGYRSADWAVGEWIPASAGQPETNRSSSIASLALKRWAKLVVDMNDTSITATLDGQPLGSLTGISAAGGSRRDLAIGLPDVPKSDTASILVDNVRCVVTP
;
A
#
# COMPACT_ATOMS: atom_id res chain seq x y z
N MET A 1 32.28 30.07 30.82
CA MET A 1 33.25 29.58 29.82
C MET A 1 33.99 28.39 30.41
N GLY A 2 33.69 27.19 29.93
CA GLY A 2 34.38 25.96 30.34
C GLY A 2 34.17 24.93 29.24
N ARG A 3 35.13 24.82 28.32
CA ARG A 3 35.11 23.82 27.25
C ARG A 3 35.65 22.51 27.83
N VAL A 4 34.81 21.48 27.84
CA VAL A 4 35.21 20.11 28.13
C VAL A 4 35.53 19.44 26.79
N SER A 5 36.79 19.02 26.63
CA SER A 5 37.29 18.31 25.45
C SER A 5 37.05 16.81 25.62
N THR A 6 36.35 16.18 24.67
CA THR A 6 36.17 14.73 24.61
C THR A 6 37.16 14.13 23.62
N PRO A 7 37.92 13.07 23.97
CA PRO A 7 38.83 12.41 23.03
C PRO A 7 38.08 11.52 22.04
N ILE A 8 38.50 11.59 20.78
CA ILE A 8 38.07 10.73 19.66
C ILE A 8 38.92 9.46 19.68
N PHE A 9 38.28 8.29 19.85
CA PHE A 9 38.92 7.00 19.63
C PHE A 9 38.63 6.53 18.20
N VAL A 10 39.69 6.44 17.39
CA VAL A 10 39.65 5.82 16.06
C VAL A 10 39.96 4.33 16.23
N GLY A 11 38.91 3.50 16.22
CA GLY A 11 39.03 2.04 16.18
C GLY A 11 38.94 1.54 14.75
N ALA A 12 40.07 1.07 14.19
CA ALA A 12 40.10 0.38 12.91
C ALA A 12 39.63 -1.07 13.09
N ALA A 13 38.50 -1.44 12.49
CA ALA A 13 38.01 -2.80 12.41
C ALA A 13 38.39 -3.41 11.06
N ALA A 14 39.31 -4.39 11.08
CA ALA A 14 39.62 -5.25 9.95
C ALA A 14 38.59 -6.38 9.88
N ALA A 15 37.85 -6.48 8.78
CA ALA A 15 36.91 -7.57 8.52
C ALA A 15 37.53 -8.57 7.53
N CYS A 16 37.77 -9.80 8.00
CA CYS A 16 38.12 -10.95 7.18
C CYS A 16 36.87 -11.46 6.46
N ILE A 17 36.89 -11.46 5.13
CA ILE A 17 35.86 -12.10 4.31
C ILE A 17 36.31 -13.54 4.04
N ALA A 18 35.78 -14.49 4.80
CA ALA A 18 35.85 -15.92 4.48
C ALA A 18 34.69 -16.25 3.52
N GLY A 19 35.02 -16.59 2.28
CA GLY A 19 34.06 -17.04 1.28
C GLY A 19 33.63 -18.48 1.52
N CYS A 20 32.33 -18.69 1.76
CA CYS A 20 31.72 -20.01 1.67
C CYS A 20 31.14 -20.17 0.26
N SER A 21 31.84 -20.93 -0.59
CA SER A 21 31.29 -21.43 -1.86
C SER A 21 30.26 -22.52 -1.57
N LEU A 22 28.99 -22.26 -1.86
CA LEU A 22 27.95 -23.29 -1.89
C LEU A 22 27.95 -23.94 -3.28
N LEU A 23 28.44 -25.19 -3.36
CA LEU A 23 28.26 -26.06 -4.51
C LEU A 23 26.86 -26.66 -4.44
N VAL A 24 25.99 -26.32 -5.39
CA VAL A 24 24.68 -26.96 -5.58
C VAL A 24 24.89 -28.26 -6.36
N ASP A 25 24.62 -29.39 -5.71
CA ASP A 25 24.58 -30.71 -6.34
C ASP A 25 23.22 -30.91 -7.03
N THR A 26 23.23 -31.10 -8.35
CA THR A 26 22.04 -31.35 -9.18
C THR A 26 21.90 -32.82 -9.58
N ARG A 27 22.60 -33.74 -8.91
CA ARG A 27 22.45 -35.18 -9.14
C ARG A 27 21.10 -35.68 -8.61
N GLY A 28 20.10 -35.70 -9.48
CA GLY A 28 18.78 -36.27 -9.15
C GLY A 28 17.66 -36.08 -10.17
N LEU A 29 17.85 -35.28 -11.23
CA LEU A 29 16.85 -35.16 -12.31
C LEU A 29 16.96 -36.34 -13.29
N GLY A 30 16.49 -37.51 -12.86
CA GLY A 30 16.41 -38.71 -13.67
C GLY A 30 15.15 -39.51 -13.38
N GLY A 31 14.36 -39.75 -14.43
CA GLY A 31 13.17 -40.62 -14.43
C GLY A 31 11.91 -39.82 -14.81
N GLY A 32 11.36 -39.91 -16.02
CA GLY A 32 11.25 -41.08 -16.88
C GLY A 32 10.07 -41.92 -16.42
N GLY A 33 8.86 -41.52 -16.84
CA GLY A 33 7.60 -42.16 -16.46
C GLY A 33 6.51 -41.81 -17.48
N GLU A 34 6.66 -42.36 -18.67
CA GLU A 34 5.67 -42.36 -19.74
C GLU A 34 4.51 -43.28 -19.33
N ALA A 35 3.31 -42.73 -19.12
CA ALA A 35 2.12 -43.51 -18.81
C ALA A 35 1.38 -43.87 -20.11
N PRO A 36 0.94 -45.14 -20.28
CA PRO A 36 0.30 -45.63 -21.49
C PRO A 36 -1.14 -45.14 -21.63
N GLY A 37 -1.57 -45.03 -22.88
CA GLY A 37 -2.79 -44.38 -23.31
C GLY A 37 -4.10 -44.92 -22.75
N ALA A 38 -5.09 -44.03 -22.77
CA ALA A 38 -6.49 -44.33 -22.61
C ALA A 38 -7.23 -43.99 -23.93
N PRO A 39 -8.27 -44.76 -24.28
CA PRO A 39 -8.80 -44.88 -25.65
C PRO A 39 -9.65 -43.70 -26.12
N ASP A 40 -9.59 -43.47 -27.43
CA ASP A 40 -10.51 -42.68 -28.24
C ASP A 40 -11.97 -43.09 -28.00
N GLY A 41 -12.74 -42.17 -27.40
CA GLY A 41 -14.18 -42.26 -27.23
C GLY A 41 -14.86 -41.10 -27.92
N SER A 42 -14.97 -41.18 -29.25
CA SER A 42 -15.76 -40.26 -30.07
C SER A 42 -17.26 -40.53 -29.88
N ALA A 43 -17.95 -39.60 -29.22
CA ALA A 43 -19.40 -39.50 -29.23
C ALA A 43 -19.78 -38.06 -29.62
N THR A 44 -20.13 -37.89 -30.89
CA THR A 44 -20.70 -36.67 -31.45
C THR A 44 -22.15 -36.52 -30.96
N THR A 45 -22.36 -35.69 -29.94
CA THR A 45 -23.68 -35.12 -29.64
C THR A 45 -23.74 -33.71 -30.20
N ASP A 46 -24.46 -33.56 -31.32
CA ASP A 46 -24.92 -32.30 -31.88
C ASP A 46 -25.90 -31.64 -30.90
N GLY A 47 -25.34 -31.02 -29.86
CA GLY A 47 -26.06 -30.16 -28.93
C GLY A 47 -26.23 -28.78 -29.55
N ALA A 48 -27.49 -28.35 -29.69
CA ALA A 48 -27.90 -27.08 -30.25
C ALA A 48 -27.00 -25.92 -29.82
N ARG A 49 -26.46 -25.21 -30.83
CA ARG A 49 -25.71 -23.96 -30.68
C ARG A 49 -26.54 -22.98 -29.83
N PRO A 50 -26.12 -22.64 -28.60
CA PRO A 50 -26.76 -21.58 -27.85
C PRO A 50 -26.68 -20.31 -28.68
N ALA A 51 -27.79 -19.60 -28.80
CA ALA A 51 -27.79 -18.25 -29.35
C ALA A 51 -26.70 -17.44 -28.63
N PRO A 52 -25.95 -16.58 -29.33
CA PRO A 52 -25.00 -15.69 -28.67
C PRO A 52 -25.80 -14.87 -27.65
N SER A 53 -25.65 -15.21 -26.36
CA SER A 53 -26.14 -14.35 -25.30
C SER A 53 -25.33 -13.08 -25.46
N THR A 54 -26.01 -12.02 -25.91
CA THR A 54 -25.48 -10.68 -25.88
C THR A 54 -25.31 -10.38 -24.40
N ASP A 55 -24.12 -10.68 -23.86
CA ASP A 55 -23.72 -10.09 -22.61
C ASP A 55 -23.67 -8.59 -22.92
N GLY A 56 -24.76 -7.92 -22.54
CA GLY A 56 -24.74 -6.49 -22.35
C GLY A 56 -24.02 -6.31 -21.03
N GLY A 57 -22.70 -6.45 -21.04
CA GLY A 57 -21.85 -5.99 -19.95
C GLY A 57 -22.18 -4.53 -19.73
N ALA A 58 -23.05 -4.26 -18.75
CA ALA A 58 -23.28 -2.93 -18.26
C ALA A 58 -21.94 -2.51 -17.68
N GLU A 59 -21.16 -1.76 -18.48
CA GLU A 59 -20.02 -0.99 -18.03
C GLU A 59 -20.47 -0.32 -16.73
N ALA A 60 -19.95 -0.81 -15.60
CA ALA A 60 -20.36 -0.33 -14.29
C ALA A 60 -20.05 1.17 -14.29
N SER A 61 -21.09 2.00 -14.35
CA SER A 61 -20.92 3.44 -14.33
C SER A 61 -20.46 3.81 -12.93
N PHE A 62 -19.15 4.00 -12.78
CA PHE A 62 -18.57 4.53 -11.56
C PHE A 62 -19.02 5.98 -11.44
N ALA A 63 -19.87 6.27 -10.46
CA ALA A 63 -20.17 7.65 -10.12
C ALA A 63 -18.86 8.31 -9.66
N PRO A 64 -18.51 9.51 -10.17
CA PRO A 64 -17.34 10.21 -9.68
C PRO A 64 -17.49 10.48 -8.17
N PRO A 65 -16.37 10.52 -7.42
CA PRO A 65 -16.40 10.89 -6.02
C PRO A 65 -17.03 12.28 -5.83
N ASP A 66 -17.67 12.48 -4.67
CA ASP A 66 -18.26 13.77 -4.31
C ASP A 66 -17.14 14.78 -4.06
N SER A 67 -17.19 15.92 -4.74
CA SER A 67 -16.23 17.02 -4.58
C SER A 67 -16.62 18.00 -3.46
N GLY A 68 -17.66 17.67 -2.68
CA GLY A 68 -18.14 18.51 -1.59
C GLY A 68 -17.14 18.62 -0.42
N PRO A 69 -17.26 19.67 0.42
CA PRO A 69 -16.42 19.81 1.61
C PRO A 69 -16.52 18.59 2.55
N ILE A 70 -15.41 18.17 3.11
CA ILE A 70 -15.38 17.10 4.12
C ILE A 70 -15.93 17.63 5.46
N ASP A 71 -16.85 16.88 6.08
CA ASP A 71 -17.24 17.16 7.47
C ASP A 71 -16.21 16.60 8.47
N CYS A 72 -15.51 17.52 9.12
CA CYS A 72 -14.44 17.27 10.07
C CYS A 72 -14.81 17.64 11.51
N ALA A 73 -16.08 17.94 11.78
CA ALA A 73 -16.56 18.28 13.12
C ALA A 73 -16.75 17.05 14.03
N ALA A 74 -16.63 15.83 13.48
CA ALA A 74 -16.82 14.60 14.23
C ALA A 74 -15.71 14.36 15.28
N PRO A 75 -16.03 13.84 16.48
CA PRO A 75 -15.02 13.46 17.46
C PRO A 75 -14.04 12.41 16.91
N ASN A 76 -12.80 12.39 17.44
CA ASN A 76 -11.75 11.45 17.05
C ASN A 76 -11.52 11.38 15.53
N THR A 77 -11.70 12.50 14.85
CA THR A 77 -11.56 12.60 13.39
C THR A 77 -10.33 13.42 13.06
N PHE A 78 -9.51 12.90 12.15
CA PHE A 78 -8.49 13.63 11.43
C PHE A 78 -9.00 13.88 10.01
N CYS A 79 -8.77 15.08 9.49
CA CYS A 79 -9.09 15.38 8.10
C CYS A 79 -8.04 16.31 7.48
N ASP A 80 -7.96 16.27 6.16
CA ASP A 80 -7.29 17.27 5.36
C ASP A 80 -7.88 17.28 3.93
N ASP A 81 -8.44 18.42 3.51
CA ASP A 81 -8.81 18.71 2.12
C ASP A 81 -7.68 19.48 1.39
N PHE A 82 -6.54 19.70 2.05
CA PHE A 82 -5.38 20.43 1.57
C PHE A 82 -5.60 21.91 1.22
N ASP A 83 -6.77 22.46 1.54
CA ASP A 83 -7.11 23.86 1.25
C ASP A 83 -6.72 24.83 2.37
N GLN A 84 -6.37 24.29 3.54
CA GLN A 84 -6.09 25.07 4.73
C GLN A 84 -4.64 24.94 5.18
N GLY A 85 -3.92 26.07 5.13
CA GLY A 85 -2.56 26.17 5.66
C GLY A 85 -1.49 25.62 4.72
N ALA A 86 -0.26 25.55 5.24
CA ALA A 86 0.85 24.97 4.50
C ALA A 86 0.84 23.45 4.65
N LEU A 87 1.28 22.74 3.60
CA LEU A 87 1.49 21.30 3.65
C LEU A 87 2.38 20.92 4.84
N GLY A 88 1.90 20.00 5.68
CA GLY A 88 2.55 19.62 6.93
C GLY A 88 2.06 20.37 8.18
N ALA A 89 1.12 21.30 8.09
CA ALA A 89 0.58 21.99 9.26
C ALA A 89 -0.24 21.07 10.19
N THR A 90 -0.95 20.11 9.59
CA THR A 90 -1.86 19.14 10.24
C THR A 90 -1.22 17.76 10.40
N TRP A 91 -0.16 17.49 9.64
CA TRP A 91 0.58 16.23 9.58
C TRP A 91 1.77 16.23 10.53
N ASP A 92 2.17 15.05 10.99
CA ASP A 92 3.24 14.91 11.99
C ASP A 92 4.62 14.62 11.36
N ASP A 93 4.65 14.26 10.08
CA ASP A 93 5.88 14.05 9.31
C ASP A 93 5.66 14.16 7.79
N ILE A 94 6.77 14.32 7.07
CA ILE A 94 6.84 14.25 5.61
C ILE A 94 8.02 13.37 5.21
N GLU A 95 7.75 12.26 4.52
CA GLU A 95 8.74 11.31 4.02
C GLU A 95 9.06 11.59 2.55
N ARG A 96 10.36 11.63 2.20
CA ARG A 96 10.88 12.07 0.89
C ARG A 96 12.17 11.35 0.46
N THR A 97 12.18 10.03 0.46
CA THR A 97 13.28 9.25 -0.11
C THR A 97 13.11 9.17 -1.63
N HIS A 98 13.95 9.88 -2.39
CA HIS A 98 13.82 9.94 -3.87
C HIS A 98 12.49 10.52 -4.39
N GLY A 99 11.75 11.25 -3.54
CA GLY A 99 10.45 11.80 -3.89
C GLY A 99 10.22 13.26 -3.48
N ASP A 100 9.15 13.85 -4.00
CA ASP A 100 8.66 15.19 -3.71
C ASP A 100 7.22 15.16 -3.21
N VAL A 101 6.90 16.10 -2.31
CA VAL A 101 5.55 16.31 -1.78
C VAL A 101 5.23 17.80 -1.82
N LYS A 102 4.12 18.19 -2.46
CA LYS A 102 3.70 19.58 -2.66
C LYS A 102 2.18 19.70 -2.78
N LEU A 103 1.66 20.93 -2.71
CA LEU A 103 0.27 21.22 -3.08
C LEU A 103 0.16 21.36 -4.61
N SER A 104 -0.93 20.86 -5.18
CA SER A 104 -1.30 20.97 -6.59
C SER A 104 -2.65 21.67 -6.73
N GLN A 105 -2.82 22.47 -7.78
CA GLN A 105 -4.12 23.07 -8.14
C GLN A 105 -4.99 22.13 -8.99
N GLU A 106 -4.45 20.99 -9.40
CA GLU A 106 -5.23 19.88 -9.93
C GLU A 106 -5.82 19.12 -8.74
N ALA A 107 -6.99 19.56 -8.30
CA ALA A 107 -7.66 19.07 -7.10
C ALA A 107 -9.08 18.57 -7.42
N LEU A 108 -9.58 17.64 -6.60
CA LEU A 108 -10.98 17.21 -6.66
C LEU A 108 -11.86 18.23 -5.95
N SER A 109 -11.47 18.65 -4.74
CA SER A 109 -12.02 19.78 -4.00
C SER A 109 -11.09 20.99 -4.14
N PRO A 110 -11.49 22.04 -4.91
CA PRO A 110 -10.63 23.20 -5.11
C PRO A 110 -10.48 24.06 -3.84
N PRO A 111 -9.32 24.75 -3.66
CA PRO A 111 -8.25 24.92 -4.64
C PRO A 111 -7.11 23.89 -4.71
N ASN A 112 -6.86 23.05 -3.72
CA ASN A 112 -5.62 22.26 -3.64
C ASN A 112 -5.83 20.77 -3.36
N ALA A 113 -4.88 19.97 -3.84
CA ALA A 113 -4.70 18.57 -3.47
C ALA A 113 -3.24 18.32 -3.10
N LEU A 114 -2.97 17.23 -2.38
CA LEU A 114 -1.63 16.69 -2.20
C LEU A 114 -1.12 16.10 -3.52
N ALA A 115 0.00 16.60 -4.03
CA ALA A 115 0.77 15.93 -5.07
C ALA A 115 2.02 15.28 -4.47
N ALA A 116 2.15 13.97 -4.69
CA ALA A 116 3.32 13.20 -4.33
C ALA A 116 3.93 12.54 -5.58
N GLY A 117 5.25 12.61 -5.71
CA GLY A 117 5.99 12.01 -6.81
C GLY A 117 7.24 11.30 -6.32
N VAL A 118 7.58 10.16 -6.92
CA VAL A 118 8.83 9.44 -6.67
C VAL A 118 9.55 9.24 -8.00
N THR A 119 10.86 9.44 -7.99
CA THR A 119 11.76 9.20 -9.12
C THR A 119 12.66 7.99 -8.84
N PRO A 120 13.18 7.31 -9.88
CA PRO A 120 14.03 6.14 -9.69
C PRO A 120 15.29 6.46 -8.86
N GLY A 121 15.70 5.50 -8.03
CA GLY A 121 16.78 5.64 -7.08
C GLY A 121 17.59 4.36 -6.88
N THR A 122 18.54 4.41 -5.93
CA THR A 122 19.36 3.23 -5.58
C THR A 122 18.63 2.27 -4.64
N ASN A 123 17.64 2.77 -3.92
CA ASN A 123 16.80 2.07 -2.95
C ASN A 123 15.33 2.37 -3.23
N THR A 124 14.42 1.69 -2.53
CA THR A 124 12.99 2.03 -2.48
C THR A 124 12.82 3.51 -2.19
N GLY A 125 11.89 4.16 -2.89
CA GLY A 125 11.55 5.56 -2.69
C GLY A 125 10.24 5.73 -1.94
N ASP A 126 10.06 6.91 -1.37
CA ASP A 126 8.84 7.35 -0.71
C ASP A 126 8.58 8.86 -0.95
N ALA A 127 7.30 9.21 -0.98
CA ALA A 127 6.80 10.58 -0.99
C ALA A 127 5.45 10.59 -0.27
N ALA A 128 5.46 10.73 1.06
CA ALA A 128 4.26 10.54 1.87
C ALA A 128 4.10 11.57 2.98
N LEU A 129 2.85 11.85 3.34
CA LEU A 129 2.50 12.55 4.58
C LEU A 129 2.14 11.53 5.66
N VAL A 130 2.60 11.77 6.89
CA VAL A 130 2.42 10.83 8.01
C VAL A 130 1.64 11.48 9.15
N LYS A 131 0.59 10.81 9.61
CA LYS A 131 -0.17 11.16 10.80
C LYS A 131 -0.02 10.08 11.86
N ARG A 132 0.38 10.47 13.07
CA ARG A 132 0.59 9.58 14.22
C ARG A 132 -0.64 9.63 15.12
N PHE A 133 -1.26 8.48 15.37
CA PHE A 133 -2.35 8.39 16.34
C PHE A 133 -1.79 7.95 17.70
N SER A 134 -1.98 8.80 18.71
CA SER A 134 -1.54 8.56 20.08
C SER A 134 -2.66 8.91 21.09
N PRO A 135 -3.15 7.96 21.90
CA PRO A 135 -2.77 6.54 21.93
C PRO A 135 -3.12 5.81 20.62
N ALA A 136 -2.54 4.61 20.43
CA ALA A 136 -2.85 3.79 19.27
C ALA A 136 -4.33 3.37 19.30
N PRO A 137 -5.14 3.72 18.27
CA PRO A 137 -6.56 3.41 18.25
C PRO A 137 -6.81 1.92 18.00
N ALA A 138 -7.82 1.35 18.63
CA ALA A 138 -8.29 -0.02 18.38
C ALA A 138 -8.82 -0.22 16.95
N ALA A 139 -9.47 0.80 16.37
CA ALA A 139 -9.97 0.76 15.00
C ALA A 139 -9.76 2.10 14.26
N ILE A 140 -9.61 2.02 12.94
CA ILE A 140 -9.41 3.14 12.03
C ILE A 140 -10.34 2.95 10.84
N HIS A 141 -11.15 3.95 10.54
CA HIS A 141 -11.89 4.08 9.29
C HIS A 141 -11.33 5.29 8.55
N CYS A 142 -10.72 5.09 7.39
CA CYS A 142 -10.18 6.16 6.56
C CYS A 142 -10.84 6.18 5.19
N GLU A 143 -11.11 7.37 4.71
CA GLU A 143 -11.57 7.68 3.37
C GLU A 143 -10.58 8.69 2.75
N LEU A 144 -10.27 8.54 1.47
CA LEU A 144 -9.54 9.53 0.70
C LEU A 144 -9.89 9.41 -0.78
N ASP A 145 -9.83 10.52 -1.50
CA ASP A 145 -9.90 10.53 -2.95
C ASP A 145 -8.49 10.61 -3.52
N PHE A 146 -8.21 9.87 -4.59
CA PHE A 146 -6.90 9.92 -5.22
C PHE A 146 -6.98 9.77 -6.74
N ASN A 147 -5.96 10.28 -7.42
CA ASN A 147 -5.72 10.06 -8.84
C ASN A 147 -4.28 9.56 -9.04
N LEU A 148 -4.14 8.27 -9.32
CA LEU A 148 -2.84 7.63 -9.55
C LEU A 148 -2.48 7.68 -11.04
N ASP A 149 -1.38 8.37 -11.37
CA ASP A 149 -0.84 8.50 -12.72
C ASP A 149 0.36 7.55 -12.97
N SER A 150 0.39 6.40 -12.29
CA SER A 150 1.47 5.42 -12.49
C SER A 150 0.95 4.00 -12.67
N PRO A 151 1.34 3.31 -13.75
CA PRO A 151 1.03 1.90 -13.96
C PRO A 151 2.01 0.95 -13.28
N VAL A 152 2.88 1.44 -12.40
CA VAL A 152 3.89 0.63 -11.70
C VAL A 152 3.39 0.17 -10.32
N PRO A 153 3.95 -0.90 -9.74
CA PRO A 153 3.61 -1.30 -8.40
C PRO A 153 3.93 -0.20 -7.38
N VAL A 154 2.94 0.22 -6.58
CA VAL A 154 3.10 1.27 -5.55
C VAL A 154 2.14 1.03 -4.39
N ASP A 155 2.52 1.44 -3.19
CA ASP A 155 1.57 1.70 -2.11
C ASP A 155 1.08 3.13 -2.18
N ILE A 156 -0.22 3.34 -1.95
CA ILE A 156 -0.81 4.69 -1.88
C ILE A 156 -1.28 5.04 -0.46
N PHE A 157 -1.47 4.02 0.37
CA PHE A 157 -1.99 4.11 1.72
C PHE A 157 -1.31 3.05 2.58
N GLN A 158 -0.87 3.43 3.78
CA GLN A 158 -0.36 2.50 4.79
C GLN A 158 -0.86 2.85 6.19
N ILE A 159 -1.22 1.82 6.98
CA ILE A 159 -1.23 1.88 8.43
C ILE A 159 -0.02 1.14 8.98
N ARG A 160 0.88 1.90 9.60
CA ARG A 160 2.11 1.40 10.22
C ARG A 160 1.85 1.17 11.70
N THR A 161 1.90 -0.09 12.13
CA THR A 161 1.69 -0.47 13.54
C THR A 161 3.01 -0.92 14.16
N VAL A 162 3.28 -0.47 15.39
CA VAL A 162 4.40 -1.01 16.18
C VAL A 162 3.86 -1.94 17.25
N VAL A 163 4.21 -3.22 17.19
CA VAL A 163 3.82 -4.26 18.16
C VAL A 163 5.08 -4.90 18.74
N GLY A 164 5.28 -4.78 20.04
CA GLY A 164 6.48 -5.34 20.69
C GLY A 164 7.80 -4.81 20.10
N GLY A 165 7.83 -3.54 19.69
CA GLY A 165 8.98 -2.90 19.05
C GLY A 165 9.22 -3.28 17.59
N LYS A 166 8.35 -4.09 16.97
CA LYS A 166 8.45 -4.46 15.55
C LYS A 166 7.43 -3.69 14.72
N ALA A 167 7.89 -3.15 13.59
CA ALA A 167 7.02 -2.49 12.61
C ALA A 167 6.23 -3.51 11.79
N ARG A 168 4.99 -3.16 11.47
CA ARG A 168 4.07 -3.90 10.61
C ARG A 168 3.38 -2.90 9.71
N TYR A 169 3.25 -3.23 8.44
CA TYR A 169 2.73 -2.33 7.42
C TYR A 169 1.49 -2.97 6.83
N HIS A 170 0.34 -2.34 7.00
CA HIS A 170 -0.89 -2.75 6.33
C HIS A 170 -1.14 -1.75 5.23
N TYR A 171 -1.22 -2.22 3.99
CA TYR A 171 -1.15 -1.34 2.83
C TYR A 171 -2.33 -1.55 1.89
N VAL A 172 -2.65 -0.49 1.15
CA VAL A 172 -3.42 -0.57 -0.09
C VAL A 172 -2.52 -0.03 -1.21
N GLY A 173 -2.41 -0.80 -2.27
CA GLY A 173 -1.52 -0.47 -3.37
C GLY A 173 -1.90 -1.11 -4.69
N TYR A 174 -1.34 -0.58 -5.76
CA TYR A 174 -1.44 -1.14 -7.10
C TYR A 174 -0.27 -2.11 -7.31
N ARG A 175 -0.52 -3.26 -7.94
CA ARG A 175 0.40 -4.39 -8.10
C ARG A 175 0.16 -5.10 -9.43
N SER A 176 1.12 -5.07 -10.36
CA SER A 176 1.11 -5.91 -11.57
C SER A 176 -0.25 -5.96 -12.31
N ALA A 177 -0.95 -4.81 -12.40
CA ALA A 177 -2.28 -4.60 -12.98
C ALA A 177 -3.51 -4.74 -12.06
N ASP A 178 -3.34 -5.13 -10.79
CA ASP A 178 -4.43 -5.27 -9.83
C ASP A 178 -4.24 -4.39 -8.60
N TRP A 179 -5.35 -4.03 -7.95
CA TRP A 179 -5.32 -3.43 -6.63
C TRP A 179 -5.25 -4.51 -5.56
N ALA A 180 -4.51 -4.23 -4.48
CA ALA A 180 -4.32 -5.18 -3.39
C ALA A 180 -4.40 -4.51 -2.02
N VAL A 181 -4.96 -5.26 -1.07
CA VAL A 181 -4.83 -5.01 0.37
C VAL A 181 -3.82 -6.00 0.92
N GLY A 182 -2.81 -5.51 1.66
CA GLY A 182 -1.68 -6.32 2.07
C GLY A 182 -1.21 -6.09 3.51
N GLU A 183 -0.43 -7.05 4.02
CA GLU A 183 0.35 -6.94 5.24
C GLU A 183 1.80 -7.30 4.91
N TRP A 184 2.71 -6.42 5.29
CA TRP A 184 4.15 -6.65 5.25
C TRP A 184 4.74 -6.53 6.66
N ILE A 185 5.54 -7.53 7.05
CA ILE A 185 6.29 -7.58 8.30
C ILE A 185 7.75 -7.86 7.94
N PRO A 186 8.65 -6.91 8.17
CA PRO A 186 10.08 -7.11 7.89
C PRO A 186 10.63 -8.30 8.66
N ALA A 187 11.58 -9.01 8.04
CA ALA A 187 12.33 -10.06 8.73
C ALA A 187 13.01 -9.52 9.99
N SER A 188 13.10 -10.35 11.03
CA SER A 188 13.80 -10.03 12.28
C SER A 188 14.52 -11.26 12.82
N ALA A 189 15.35 -11.10 13.85
CA ALA A 189 16.11 -12.21 14.44
C ALA A 189 15.17 -13.36 14.84
N GLY A 190 15.28 -14.49 14.13
CA GLY A 190 14.47 -15.69 14.36
C GLY A 190 13.04 -15.65 13.81
N GLN A 191 12.65 -14.63 13.04
CA GLN A 191 11.34 -14.59 12.37
C GLN A 191 11.50 -14.21 10.89
N PRO A 192 10.97 -15.03 9.96
CA PRO A 192 11.01 -14.70 8.55
C PRO A 192 10.15 -13.47 8.25
N GLU A 193 10.42 -12.86 7.10
CA GLU A 193 9.54 -11.86 6.52
C GLU A 193 8.15 -12.45 6.29
N THR A 194 7.11 -11.64 6.53
CA THR A 194 5.74 -11.96 6.11
C THR A 194 5.33 -10.94 5.07
N ASN A 195 4.91 -11.41 3.90
CA ASN A 195 4.29 -10.58 2.87
C ASN A 195 3.09 -11.34 2.33
N ARG A 196 1.90 -10.84 2.62
CA ARG A 196 0.65 -11.43 2.14
C ARG A 196 -0.28 -10.33 1.66
N SER A 197 -1.03 -10.64 0.63
CA SER A 197 -2.00 -9.72 0.06
C SER A 197 -3.22 -10.47 -0.47
N SER A 198 -4.31 -9.73 -0.61
CA SER A 198 -5.48 -10.11 -1.36
C SER A 198 -5.62 -9.10 -2.50
N SER A 199 -5.52 -9.58 -3.74
CA SER A 199 -5.71 -8.75 -4.94
C SER A 199 -7.13 -8.91 -5.48
N ILE A 200 -7.75 -7.82 -5.92
CA ILE A 200 -9.03 -7.84 -6.64
C ILE A 200 -9.01 -6.80 -7.74
N ALA A 201 -9.47 -7.25 -8.92
CA ALA A 201 -9.87 -6.50 -10.12
C ALA A 201 -8.97 -5.35 -10.60
N SER A 202 -8.69 -5.36 -11.91
CA SER A 202 -8.14 -4.19 -12.58
C SER A 202 -9.15 -3.04 -12.53
N LEU A 203 -8.77 -1.93 -11.91
CA LEU A 203 -9.53 -0.68 -11.95
C LEU A 203 -8.73 0.33 -12.77
N ALA A 204 -9.45 1.16 -13.55
CA ALA A 204 -8.83 2.16 -14.40
C ALA A 204 -8.04 3.18 -13.56
N LEU A 205 -6.78 3.39 -13.95
CA LEU A 205 -5.91 4.45 -13.44
C LEU A 205 -6.22 5.81 -14.09
N LYS A 206 -5.51 6.87 -13.67
CA LYS A 206 -5.59 8.22 -14.25
C LYS A 206 -6.98 8.87 -14.16
N ARG A 207 -7.67 8.63 -13.06
CA ARG A 207 -8.94 9.26 -12.68
C ARG A 207 -9.00 9.40 -11.17
N TRP A 208 -9.85 10.31 -10.70
CA TRP A 208 -10.23 10.34 -9.30
C TRP A 208 -11.02 9.07 -8.92
N ALA A 209 -10.63 8.46 -7.82
CA ALA A 209 -11.26 7.30 -7.24
C ALA A 209 -11.28 7.43 -5.71
N LYS A 210 -12.34 6.94 -5.09
CA LYS A 210 -12.52 6.98 -3.64
C LYS A 210 -12.04 5.69 -3.01
N LEU A 211 -10.98 5.77 -2.20
CA LEU A 211 -10.53 4.67 -1.35
C LEU A 211 -11.18 4.78 0.02
N VAL A 212 -11.77 3.68 0.48
CA VAL A 212 -12.23 3.52 1.87
C VAL A 212 -11.51 2.33 2.48
N VAL A 213 -10.89 2.53 3.64
CA VAL A 213 -10.15 1.51 4.39
C VAL A 213 -10.71 1.42 5.80
N ASP A 214 -11.10 0.21 6.19
CA ASP A 214 -11.45 -0.13 7.56
C ASP A 214 -10.39 -1.07 8.13
N MET A 215 -9.85 -0.74 9.29
CA MET A 215 -8.87 -1.55 9.98
C MET A 215 -9.18 -1.64 11.47
N ASN A 216 -9.02 -2.84 12.02
CA ASN A 216 -8.99 -3.08 13.46
C ASN A 216 -7.79 -3.95 13.83
N ASP A 217 -7.75 -4.46 15.05
CA ASP A 217 -6.67 -5.30 15.58
C ASP A 217 -6.43 -6.62 14.81
N THR A 218 -7.44 -7.10 14.09
CA THR A 218 -7.51 -8.45 13.52
C THR A 218 -7.84 -8.49 12.03
N SER A 219 -8.30 -7.38 11.45
CA SER A 219 -8.61 -7.32 10.02
C SER A 219 -8.35 -5.95 9.40
N ILE A 220 -8.08 -5.96 8.10
CA ILE A 220 -8.12 -4.79 7.22
C ILE A 220 -8.98 -5.12 6.01
N THR A 221 -9.85 -4.19 5.63
CA THR A 221 -10.67 -4.25 4.42
C THR A 221 -10.56 -2.95 3.66
N ALA A 222 -10.65 -3.01 2.34
CA ALA A 222 -10.72 -1.79 1.53
C ALA A 222 -11.75 -1.90 0.41
N THR A 223 -12.30 -0.76 0.04
CA THR A 223 -13.12 -0.59 -1.17
C THR A 223 -12.58 0.55 -2.02
N LEU A 224 -12.73 0.44 -3.33
CA LEU A 224 -12.38 1.46 -4.31
C LEU A 224 -13.62 1.76 -5.16
N ASP A 225 -14.12 2.99 -5.08
CA ASP A 225 -15.42 3.39 -5.64
C ASP A 225 -16.57 2.47 -5.22
N GLY A 226 -16.55 2.05 -3.95
CA GLY A 226 -17.50 1.10 -3.38
C GLY A 226 -17.33 -0.36 -3.82
N GLN A 227 -16.41 -0.66 -4.75
CA GLN A 227 -16.06 -2.03 -5.11
C GLN A 227 -15.08 -2.63 -4.09
N PRO A 228 -15.34 -3.82 -3.53
CA PRO A 228 -14.40 -4.45 -2.60
C PRO A 228 -13.04 -4.73 -3.27
N LEU A 229 -11.95 -4.22 -2.69
CA LEU A 229 -10.57 -4.56 -3.10
C LEU A 229 -10.05 -5.83 -2.43
N GLY A 230 -10.64 -6.22 -1.30
CA GLY A 230 -10.28 -7.42 -0.57
C GLY A 230 -10.31 -7.23 0.94
N SER A 231 -9.97 -8.32 1.63
CA SER A 231 -9.84 -8.32 3.08
C SER A 231 -8.67 -9.20 3.48
N LEU A 232 -7.97 -8.79 4.53
CA LEU A 232 -7.06 -9.65 5.26
C LEU A 232 -7.57 -9.83 6.68
N THR A 233 -7.54 -11.07 7.15
CA THR A 233 -7.91 -11.44 8.52
C THR A 233 -6.72 -12.09 9.22
N GLY A 234 -6.77 -12.08 10.55
CA GLY A 234 -5.65 -12.51 11.38
C GLY A 234 -4.41 -11.64 11.18
N ILE A 235 -4.58 -10.37 10.79
CA ILE A 235 -3.48 -9.40 10.89
C ILE A 235 -3.13 -9.24 12.35
N SER A 236 -1.86 -8.99 12.64
CA SER A 236 -1.42 -8.90 14.04
C SER A 236 -1.17 -7.44 14.39
N ALA A 237 -2.25 -6.67 14.48
CA ALA A 237 -2.24 -5.27 14.88
C ALA A 237 -2.69 -5.05 16.34
N ALA A 238 -3.17 -6.11 17.01
CA ALA A 238 -3.57 -6.10 18.40
C ALA A 238 -2.45 -5.68 19.36
N GLY A 239 -2.77 -4.85 20.34
CA GLY A 239 -1.82 -4.38 21.35
C GLY A 239 -0.69 -3.51 20.79
N GLY A 240 -0.90 -2.88 19.64
CA GLY A 240 0.04 -1.93 19.07
C GLY A 240 0.24 -0.73 20.00
N SER A 241 1.49 -0.33 20.22
CA SER A 241 1.81 0.86 21.02
C SER A 241 1.71 2.16 20.20
N ARG A 242 1.63 2.05 18.88
CA ARG A 242 1.56 3.16 17.92
C ARG A 242 0.90 2.70 16.63
N ARG A 243 0.04 3.55 16.04
CA ARG A 243 -0.44 3.42 14.66
C ARG A 243 -0.25 4.75 13.94
N ASP A 244 0.39 4.69 12.79
CA ASP A 244 0.57 5.85 11.92
C ASP A 244 -0.12 5.61 10.59
N LEU A 245 -0.86 6.60 10.12
CA LEU A 245 -1.32 6.69 8.75
C LEU A 245 -0.22 7.30 7.89
N ALA A 246 0.05 6.71 6.72
CA ALA A 246 0.85 7.32 5.67
C ALA A 246 0.06 7.30 4.34
N ILE A 247 0.00 8.44 3.66
CA ILE A 247 -0.68 8.61 2.36
C ILE A 247 0.22 9.30 1.34
N GLY A 248 -0.05 9.08 0.06
CA GLY A 248 0.78 9.55 -1.05
C GLY A 248 1.43 8.36 -1.73
N LEU A 249 2.75 8.22 -1.59
CA LEU A 249 3.53 7.09 -2.11
C LEU A 249 4.49 6.58 -1.03
N PRO A 250 4.00 5.91 0.03
CA PRO A 250 4.85 5.44 1.13
C PRO A 250 5.80 4.28 0.79
N ASP A 251 5.61 3.61 -0.35
CA ASP A 251 6.53 2.57 -0.85
C ASP A 251 6.47 2.50 -2.39
N VAL A 252 7.59 2.83 -3.04
CA VAL A 252 7.76 2.73 -4.50
C VAL A 252 9.04 1.96 -4.80
N PRO A 253 8.99 0.89 -5.63
CA PRO A 253 10.17 0.14 -6.02
C PRO A 253 11.25 1.04 -6.64
N LYS A 254 12.51 0.75 -6.31
CA LYS A 254 13.68 1.58 -6.65
C LYS A 254 13.84 1.96 -8.13
N SER A 255 13.29 1.17 -9.05
CA SER A 255 13.43 1.37 -10.50
C SER A 255 12.35 2.23 -11.12
N ASP A 256 11.33 2.60 -10.35
CA ASP A 256 10.06 3.05 -10.91
C ASP A 256 9.82 4.54 -10.66
N THR A 257 9.09 5.17 -11.58
CA THR A 257 8.56 6.53 -11.40
C THR A 257 7.09 6.42 -11.07
N ALA A 258 6.65 7.15 -10.04
CA ALA A 258 5.24 7.21 -9.69
C ALA A 258 4.82 8.62 -9.31
N SER A 259 3.56 8.94 -9.56
CA SER A 259 2.93 10.18 -9.13
C SER A 259 1.47 9.94 -8.80
N ILE A 260 1.01 10.63 -7.76
CA ILE A 260 -0.36 10.56 -7.28
C ILE A 260 -0.83 11.94 -6.84
N LEU A 261 -2.10 12.22 -7.07
CA LEU A 261 -2.83 13.28 -6.39
C LEU A 261 -3.71 12.66 -5.31
N VAL A 262 -3.74 13.24 -4.13
CA VAL A 262 -4.61 12.82 -3.02
C VAL A 262 -5.38 14.03 -2.51
N ASP A 263 -6.65 13.82 -2.24
CA ASP A 263 -7.57 14.84 -1.78
C ASP A 263 -8.57 14.22 -0.79
N ASN A 264 -9.35 15.07 -0.14
CA ASN A 264 -10.44 14.67 0.75
C ASN A 264 -10.10 13.59 1.80
N VAL A 265 -8.98 13.75 2.51
CA VAL A 265 -8.56 12.77 3.51
C VAL A 265 -9.43 12.91 4.76
N ARG A 266 -10.02 11.81 5.21
CA ARG A 266 -10.79 11.74 6.45
C ARG A 266 -10.52 10.41 7.15
N CYS A 267 -10.12 10.45 8.41
CA CYS A 267 -9.93 9.26 9.23
C CYS A 267 -10.64 9.42 10.57
N VAL A 268 -11.58 8.52 10.85
CA VAL A 268 -12.23 8.37 12.15
C VAL A 268 -11.53 7.25 12.90
N VAL A 269 -11.07 7.54 14.11
CA VAL A 269 -10.38 6.54 14.95
C VAL A 269 -11.23 6.19 16.18
N THR A 270 -11.24 4.91 16.53
CA THR A 270 -11.84 4.42 17.77
C THR A 270 -10.73 4.12 18.77
N PRO A 271 -10.71 4.76 19.95
CA PRO A 271 -9.73 4.51 21.00
C PRO A 271 -9.62 3.03 21.39
#